data_AF-A0A4Q6GQ86-F1
#
_entry.id   AF-A0A4Q6GQ86-F1
#
_cell.length_a   1.000
_cell.length_b   1.000
_cell.length_c   1.000
_cell.angle_alpha   90.00
_cell.angle_beta   90.00
_cell.angle_gamma   90.00
#
_symmetry.space_group_name_H-M   'P 1'
#
loop_
_entity.id
_entity.type
_entity.pdbx_description
1 polymer ?
#
loop_
_entity_poly.entity_id
_entity_poly.type
_entity_poly.pdbx_seq_one_letter_code
_entity_poly.pdbx_strand_id
1 'polypeptide(L)'
;YLNDVRFSSDGRYAFITDSGVVGAILVVDLGGGNGQEKVARLLDGHPATQMQKGLDVKADGKVLRRPDGRGVEFSADGIALSDDGQWLYWQAIKGDTLYRIATASLTGKGMQGEDIGGQVEEYGKNGVSDGLLIPRGTNKMLLSAVEDDAVKVRDLDAGPPGEPEVLVQDARLRWPDTFTQGPDGTVYVTTSHIQDSAFFKPDAPPALPTQLWKLTGGTF
;
A
#
# COMPACT_ATOMS: atom_id res chain seq x y z
N TYR A 1 4.75 13.32 1.42
CA TYR A 1 4.14 13.02 0.11
C TYR A 1 2.97 12.10 0.41
N LEU A 2 1.75 12.61 0.34
CA LEU A 2 0.56 11.80 0.60
C LEU A 2 0.28 10.96 -0.64
N ASN A 3 0.33 9.63 -0.51
CA ASN A 3 0.20 8.72 -1.65
C ASN A 3 -1.23 8.16 -1.77
N ASP A 4 -1.62 7.26 -0.86
CA ASP A 4 -2.85 6.48 -0.98
C ASP A 4 -3.81 6.73 0.21
N VAL A 5 -5.09 6.41 0.04
CA VAL A 5 -6.15 6.66 1.01
C VAL A 5 -7.16 5.52 1.13
N ARG A 6 -7.57 5.20 2.36
CA ARG A 6 -8.73 4.33 2.64
C ARG A 6 -9.72 5.07 3.53
N PHE A 7 -11.00 4.89 3.26
CA PHE A 7 -12.08 5.47 4.05
C PHE A 7 -12.67 4.41 4.98
N SER A 8 -13.01 4.79 6.21
CA SER A 8 -13.78 3.93 7.10
C SER A 8 -15.15 3.61 6.46
N SER A 9 -15.72 2.47 6.84
CA SER A 9 -16.99 1.99 6.27
C SER A 9 -18.17 2.93 6.50
N ASP A 10 -18.14 3.71 7.59
CA ASP A 10 -19.11 4.77 7.90
C ASP A 10 -18.82 6.11 7.20
N GLY A 11 -17.72 6.21 6.44
CA GLY A 11 -17.28 7.42 5.75
C GLY A 11 -16.76 8.53 6.68
N ARG A 12 -16.61 8.26 7.98
CA ARG A 12 -16.21 9.27 8.97
C ARG A 12 -14.72 9.58 8.93
N TYR A 13 -13.88 8.59 8.65
CA TYR A 13 -12.43 8.73 8.70
C TYR A 13 -11.80 8.44 7.35
N ALA A 14 -10.75 9.19 7.02
CA ALA A 14 -9.79 8.82 5.97
C ALA A 14 -8.44 8.50 6.59
N PHE A 15 -7.85 7.38 6.20
CA PHE A 15 -6.51 6.95 6.54
C PHE A 15 -5.62 7.14 5.32
N ILE A 16 -4.53 7.88 5.46
CA ILE A 16 -3.66 8.27 4.34
C ILE A 16 -2.21 7.91 4.66
N THR A 17 -1.50 7.30 3.73
CA THR A 17 -0.06 7.08 3.86
C THR A 17 0.74 8.32 3.46
N ASP A 18 1.77 8.65 4.25
CA ASP A 18 2.82 9.57 3.82
C ASP A 18 4.07 8.77 3.42
N SER A 19 4.34 8.68 2.12
CA SER A 19 5.52 7.98 1.58
C SER A 19 6.76 8.89 1.46
N GLY A 20 6.75 10.05 2.12
CA GLY A 20 7.88 10.97 2.17
C GLY A 20 9.13 10.42 2.87
N VAL A 21 10.17 11.26 2.97
CA VAL A 21 11.44 10.90 3.62
C VAL A 21 11.24 10.44 5.07
N VAL A 22 10.31 11.07 5.77
CA VAL A 22 9.82 10.62 7.08
C VAL A 22 8.39 10.15 6.90
N GLY A 23 8.21 8.84 6.90
CA GLY A 23 6.89 8.24 6.72
C GLY A 23 5.98 8.40 7.94
N ALA A 24 4.67 8.37 7.69
CA ALA A 24 3.63 8.46 8.71
C ALA A 24 2.29 7.89 8.19
N ILE A 25 1.33 7.74 9.10
CA ILE A 25 -0.08 7.52 8.77
C ILE A 25 -0.87 8.75 9.21
N LEU A 26 -1.58 9.38 8.30
CA LEU A 26 -2.50 10.47 8.61
C LEU A 26 -3.91 9.89 8.82
N VAL A 27 -4.60 10.42 9.83
CA VAL A 27 -6.01 10.16 10.10
C VAL A 27 -6.75 11.47 10.00
N VAL A 28 -7.76 11.53 9.15
CA VAL A 28 -8.63 12.68 8.97
C VAL A 28 -10.02 12.29 9.49
N ASP A 29 -10.51 12.96 10.53
CA ASP A 29 -11.94 12.95 10.88
C ASP A 29 -12.64 13.93 9.93
N LEU A 30 -13.49 13.39 9.06
CA LEU A 30 -14.24 14.11 8.03
C LEU A 30 -15.51 14.77 8.60
N GLY A 31 -15.66 14.80 9.94
CA GLY A 31 -16.62 15.66 10.62
C GLY A 31 -18.04 15.13 10.66
N GLY A 32 -18.21 13.80 10.60
CA GLY A 32 -19.51 13.12 10.62
C GLY A 32 -20.42 13.60 11.76
N GLY A 33 -21.27 14.60 11.48
CA GLY A 33 -22.32 15.14 12.33
C GLY A 33 -22.03 16.44 13.10
N ASN A 34 -20.78 16.77 13.43
CA ASN A 34 -20.48 17.81 14.44
C ASN A 34 -19.60 18.98 13.94
N GLY A 35 -19.17 18.97 12.67
CA GLY A 35 -18.67 20.16 11.98
C GLY A 35 -17.24 20.62 12.30
N GLN A 36 -16.38 19.76 12.85
CA GLN A 36 -14.94 20.07 12.94
C GLN A 36 -14.12 18.95 12.31
N GLU A 37 -13.58 19.24 11.13
CA GLU A 37 -12.55 18.43 10.50
C GLU A 37 -11.30 18.45 11.37
N LYS A 38 -10.75 17.28 11.69
CA LYS A 38 -9.52 17.16 12.46
C LYS A 38 -8.57 16.22 11.76
N VAL A 39 -7.30 16.59 11.71
CA VAL A 39 -6.22 15.75 11.16
C VAL A 39 -5.23 15.43 12.26
N ALA A 40 -4.83 14.16 12.36
CA ALA A 40 -3.69 13.74 13.14
C ALA A 40 -2.68 13.04 12.24
N ARG A 41 -1.40 13.42 12.38
CA ARG A 41 -0.27 12.71 11.78
C ARG A 41 0.28 11.77 12.85
N LEU A 42 0.10 10.47 12.65
CA LEU A 42 0.43 9.41 13.60
C LEU A 42 1.58 8.56 13.07
N LEU A 43 2.26 7.86 13.99
CA LEU A 43 3.39 6.98 13.66
C LEU A 43 4.48 7.71 12.84
N ASP A 44 4.69 9.01 13.13
CA ASP A 44 5.63 9.86 12.40
C ASP A 44 7.07 9.45 12.71
N GLY A 45 7.80 9.01 11.70
CA GLY A 45 9.15 8.48 11.87
C GLY A 45 9.23 7.11 12.55
N HIS A 46 8.09 6.48 12.84
CA HIS A 46 8.06 5.15 13.46
C HIS A 46 8.69 4.11 12.51
N PRO A 47 9.48 3.12 12.99
CA PRO A 47 10.14 2.15 12.10
C PRO A 47 9.19 1.46 11.11
N ALA A 48 7.97 1.14 11.54
CA ALA A 48 6.95 0.52 10.69
C ALA A 48 6.41 1.41 9.56
N THR A 49 6.65 2.72 9.59
CA THR A 49 6.27 3.63 8.50
C THR A 49 7.46 4.02 7.64
N GLN A 50 8.69 3.56 7.93
CA GLN A 50 9.88 3.93 7.18
C GLN A 50 10.25 2.88 6.13
N MET A 51 10.91 3.34 5.07
CA MET A 51 11.60 2.44 4.15
C MET A 51 12.69 1.61 4.85
N GLN A 52 12.84 0.35 4.44
CA GLN A 52 13.83 -0.58 4.96
C GLN A 52 15.23 -0.27 4.42
N LYS A 53 16.18 -0.05 5.35
CA LYS A 53 17.59 0.17 5.00
C LYS A 53 18.19 -1.11 4.41
N GLY A 54 18.96 -0.96 3.33
CA GLY A 54 19.66 -2.07 2.67
C GLY A 54 18.79 -2.93 1.75
N LEU A 55 17.48 -2.68 1.67
CA LEU A 55 16.61 -3.32 0.67
C LEU A 55 16.73 -2.58 -0.67
N ASP A 56 16.89 -3.34 -1.73
CA ASP A 56 16.97 -2.84 -3.10
C ASP A 56 15.78 -3.32 -3.91
N VAL A 57 14.99 -2.37 -4.42
CA VAL A 57 13.89 -2.64 -5.37
C VAL A 57 14.46 -2.89 -6.76
N LYS A 58 13.98 -3.93 -7.42
CA LYS A 58 14.43 -4.37 -8.73
C LYS A 58 13.32 -4.34 -9.77
N ALA A 59 13.73 -4.28 -11.02
CA ALA A 59 12.89 -4.60 -12.18
C ALA A 59 13.76 -5.30 -13.22
N ASP A 60 13.20 -6.25 -13.96
CA ASP A 60 13.92 -7.07 -14.94
C ASP A 60 15.19 -7.73 -14.32
N GLY A 61 15.12 -8.13 -13.05
CA GLY A 61 16.23 -8.74 -12.30
C GLY A 61 17.37 -7.78 -11.92
N LYS A 62 17.25 -6.48 -12.18
CA LYS A 62 18.28 -5.46 -11.91
C LYS A 62 17.78 -4.46 -10.88
N VAL A 63 18.70 -4.02 -10.01
CA VAL A 63 18.40 -2.97 -9.03
C VAL A 63 18.04 -1.67 -9.77
N LEU A 64 16.89 -1.10 -9.44
CA LEU A 64 16.46 0.17 -9.99
C LEU A 64 17.24 1.31 -9.36
N ARG A 65 17.94 2.05 -10.23
CA ARG A 65 18.73 3.22 -9.88
C ARG A 65 18.43 4.35 -10.84
N ARG A 66 18.28 5.54 -10.30
CA ARG A 66 18.27 6.80 -11.03
C ARG A 66 19.68 7.09 -11.58
N PRO A 67 19.83 8.00 -12.56
CA PRO A 67 21.14 8.39 -13.08
C PRO A 67 22.12 8.93 -12.02
N ASP A 68 21.61 9.52 -10.94
CA ASP A 68 22.39 10.01 -9.80
C ASP A 68 22.76 8.91 -8.79
N GLY A 69 22.40 7.65 -9.05
CA GLY A 69 22.71 6.50 -8.21
C GLY A 69 21.71 6.24 -7.08
N ARG A 70 20.70 7.10 -6.87
CA ARG A 70 19.66 6.84 -5.86
C ARG A 70 18.70 5.75 -6.33
N GLY A 71 18.16 4.99 -5.37
CA GLY A 71 17.15 3.97 -5.64
C GLY A 71 15.72 4.48 -5.48
N VAL A 72 14.80 3.53 -5.31
CA VAL A 72 13.46 3.81 -4.76
C VAL A 72 13.61 4.19 -3.28
N GLU A 73 12.92 5.23 -2.84
CA GLU A 73 13.07 5.85 -1.51
C GLU A 73 11.71 6.30 -0.93
N PHE A 74 10.66 5.51 -1.13
CA PHE A 74 9.35 5.80 -0.53
C PHE A 74 9.12 4.97 0.73
N SER A 75 8.64 5.67 1.76
CA SER A 75 8.24 5.14 3.06
C SER A 75 6.86 4.47 2.96
N ALA A 76 6.05 4.43 4.04
CA ALA A 76 4.68 3.90 4.01
C ALA A 76 3.93 4.35 2.75
N ASP A 77 3.39 3.39 1.99
CA ASP A 77 2.82 3.63 0.67
C ASP A 77 1.50 2.87 0.51
N GLY A 78 1.57 1.59 0.10
CA GLY A 78 0.40 0.73 0.00
C GLY A 78 -0.36 0.62 1.32
N ILE A 79 -1.67 0.78 1.25
CA ILE A 79 -2.59 0.78 2.39
C ILE A 79 -3.85 -0.03 2.06
N ALA A 80 -4.36 -0.79 3.03
CA ALA A 80 -5.61 -1.52 2.88
C ALA A 80 -6.39 -1.49 4.20
N LEU A 81 -7.71 -1.47 4.09
CA LEU A 81 -8.61 -1.57 5.23
C LEU A 81 -9.28 -2.94 5.16
N SER A 82 -9.34 -3.66 6.28
CA SER A 82 -10.14 -4.89 6.34
C SER A 82 -11.61 -4.59 6.05
N ASP A 83 -12.34 -5.56 5.51
CA ASP A 83 -13.74 -5.37 5.12
C ASP A 83 -14.64 -4.95 6.30
N ASP A 84 -14.36 -5.48 7.50
CA ASP A 84 -15.02 -5.10 8.75
C ASP A 84 -14.57 -3.73 9.31
N GLY A 85 -13.59 -3.07 8.68
CA GLY A 85 -13.02 -1.80 9.08
C GLY A 85 -12.18 -1.84 10.37
N GLN A 86 -11.92 -3.01 10.94
CA GLN A 86 -11.23 -3.13 12.24
C GLN A 86 -9.72 -2.95 12.14
N TRP A 87 -9.11 -3.27 11.01
CA TRP A 87 -7.67 -3.28 10.81
C TRP A 87 -7.27 -2.43 9.62
N LEU A 88 -6.32 -1.52 9.87
CA LEU A 88 -5.58 -0.85 8.82
C LEU A 88 -4.26 -1.58 8.59
N TYR A 89 -4.00 -1.95 7.35
CA TYR A 89 -2.77 -2.56 6.88
C TYR A 89 -1.98 -1.58 6.04
N TRP A 90 -0.66 -1.60 6.14
CA TRP A 90 0.21 -0.83 5.25
C TRP A 90 1.59 -1.46 5.13
N GLN A 91 2.34 -1.02 4.12
CA GLN A 91 3.77 -1.27 4.03
C GLN A 91 4.48 -0.14 3.30
N ALA A 92 5.81 -0.08 3.42
CA ALA A 92 6.63 0.75 2.54
C ALA A 92 6.89 0.01 1.22
N ILE A 93 6.97 0.75 0.10
CA ILE A 93 7.34 0.13 -1.18
C ILE A 93 8.78 -0.40 -1.15
N LYS A 94 9.71 0.39 -0.58
CA LYS A 94 11.07 -0.07 -0.28
C LYS A 94 11.05 -0.78 1.07
N GLY A 95 10.35 -1.90 1.11
CA GLY A 95 10.14 -2.72 2.29
C GLY A 95 9.58 -4.07 1.86
N ASP A 96 9.64 -5.04 2.77
CA ASP A 96 9.06 -6.37 2.56
C ASP A 96 7.99 -6.72 3.59
N THR A 97 7.82 -5.89 4.61
CA THR A 97 7.02 -6.19 5.81
C THR A 97 5.65 -5.54 5.72
N LEU A 98 4.62 -6.35 5.90
CA LEU A 98 3.25 -5.88 6.07
C LEU A 98 3.04 -5.57 7.55
N TYR A 99 2.59 -4.36 7.84
CA TYR A 99 2.22 -3.94 9.18
C TYR A 99 0.70 -3.79 9.27
N ARG A 100 0.17 -3.87 10.49
CA ARG A 100 -1.21 -3.51 10.78
C ARG A 100 -1.38 -2.84 12.14
N ILE A 101 -2.50 -2.15 12.31
CA ILE A 101 -2.96 -1.60 13.58
C ILE A 101 -4.48 -1.57 13.61
N ALA A 102 -5.06 -1.71 14.80
CA ALA A 102 -6.49 -1.55 14.97
C ALA A 102 -6.90 -0.10 14.63
N THR A 103 -7.95 0.07 13.81
CA THR A 103 -8.45 1.40 13.44
C THR A 103 -8.95 2.19 14.66
N ALA A 104 -9.48 1.50 15.67
CA ALA A 104 -9.89 2.12 16.93
C ALA A 104 -8.73 2.78 17.70
N SER A 105 -7.50 2.25 17.57
CA SER A 105 -6.31 2.86 18.17
C SER A 105 -5.96 4.18 17.47
N LEU A 106 -6.10 4.21 16.14
CA LEU A 106 -5.89 5.40 15.31
C LEU A 106 -6.94 6.49 15.62
N THR A 107 -8.22 6.14 15.57
CA THR A 107 -9.35 7.08 15.72
C THR A 107 -9.66 7.45 17.17
N GLY A 108 -9.20 6.65 18.14
CA GLY A 108 -9.28 6.92 19.57
C GLY A 108 -8.02 7.61 20.09
N LYS A 109 -7.13 6.83 20.71
CA LYS A 109 -5.91 7.30 21.38
C LYS A 109 -5.02 8.14 20.46
N GLY A 110 -4.81 7.70 19.21
CA GLY A 110 -4.01 8.41 18.22
C GLY A 110 -4.55 9.82 17.94
N MET A 111 -5.84 9.94 17.61
CA MET A 111 -6.50 11.24 17.42
C MET A 111 -6.52 12.11 18.69
N GLN A 112 -6.35 11.54 19.88
CA GLN A 112 -6.20 12.28 21.14
C GLN A 112 -4.75 12.73 21.41
N GLY A 113 -3.81 12.36 20.54
CA GLY A 113 -2.40 12.72 20.65
C GLY A 113 -1.56 11.76 21.50
N GLU A 114 -2.10 10.59 21.86
CA GLU A 114 -1.34 9.56 22.57
C GLU A 114 -0.42 8.79 21.61
N ASP A 115 0.72 8.32 22.14
CA ASP A 115 1.60 7.41 21.41
C ASP A 115 0.97 6.01 21.31
N ILE A 116 0.77 5.56 20.08
CA ILE A 116 0.19 4.26 19.73
C ILE A 116 1.20 3.33 19.04
N GLY A 117 2.48 3.70 18.98
CA GLY A 117 3.51 2.92 18.28
C GLY A 117 3.63 1.48 18.78
N GLY A 118 3.48 1.26 20.09
CA GLY A 118 3.51 -0.07 20.69
C GLY A 118 2.31 -0.98 20.35
N GLN A 119 1.33 -0.48 19.59
CA GLN A 119 0.16 -1.25 19.13
C GLN A 119 0.29 -1.67 17.66
N VAL A 120 1.38 -1.30 16.98
CA VAL A 120 1.67 -1.75 15.62
C VAL A 120 2.10 -3.21 15.63
N GLU A 121 1.49 -4.02 14.77
CA GLU A 121 1.81 -5.43 14.60
C GLU A 121 2.52 -5.66 13.26
N GLU A 122 3.60 -6.43 13.27
CA GLU A 122 4.12 -7.06 12.05
C GLU A 122 3.20 -8.23 11.68
N TYR A 123 2.61 -8.18 10.49
CA TYR A 123 1.63 -9.15 10.00
C TYR A 123 2.15 -10.04 8.87
N GLY A 124 3.48 -10.13 8.73
CA GLY A 124 4.15 -11.02 7.78
C GLY A 124 4.89 -10.27 6.68
N LYS A 125 5.32 -11.02 5.66
CA LYS A 125 6.15 -10.52 4.56
C LYS A 125 5.39 -10.57 3.23
N ASN A 126 5.30 -9.45 2.54
CA ASN A 126 4.71 -9.34 1.19
C ASN A 126 5.78 -9.37 0.09
N GLY A 127 7.03 -9.00 0.44
CA GLY A 127 8.00 -8.51 -0.53
C GLY A 127 7.70 -7.07 -0.96
N VAL A 128 8.42 -6.59 -1.97
CA VAL A 128 8.23 -5.24 -2.51
C VAL A 128 6.86 -5.16 -3.19
N SER A 129 5.98 -4.33 -2.64
CA SER A 129 4.66 -4.01 -3.17
C SER A 129 4.39 -2.52 -3.10
N ASP A 130 3.77 -2.01 -4.16
CA ASP A 130 3.13 -0.70 -4.25
C ASP A 130 1.71 -0.80 -3.66
N GLY A 131 0.66 -0.92 -4.46
CA GLY A 131 -0.71 -0.94 -3.95
C GLY A 131 -1.15 -2.25 -3.28
N LEU A 132 -2.09 -2.08 -2.34
CA LEU A 132 -2.75 -3.13 -1.59
C LEU A 132 -4.27 -2.95 -1.67
N LEU A 133 -5.02 -4.05 -1.72
CA LEU A 133 -6.48 -4.05 -1.61
C LEU A 133 -6.95 -5.30 -0.87
N ILE A 134 -7.89 -5.14 0.05
CA ILE A 134 -8.71 -6.23 0.55
C ILE A 134 -10.09 -6.06 -0.10
N PRO A 135 -10.47 -6.89 -1.10
CA PRO A 135 -11.78 -6.79 -1.73
C PRO A 135 -12.90 -7.03 -0.72
N ARG A 136 -14.02 -6.33 -0.91
CA ARG A 136 -15.18 -6.45 -0.01
C ARG A 136 -15.71 -7.87 0.04
N GLY A 137 -16.12 -8.32 1.23
CA GLY A 137 -16.62 -9.66 1.48
C GLY A 137 -15.54 -10.75 1.50
N THR A 138 -14.26 -10.38 1.57
CA THR A 138 -13.14 -11.34 1.56
C THR A 138 -12.15 -11.04 2.69
N ASN A 139 -11.41 -12.06 3.11
CA ASN A 139 -10.20 -11.92 3.94
C ASN A 139 -8.93 -12.15 3.10
N LYS A 140 -8.98 -11.84 1.80
CA LYS A 140 -7.82 -11.91 0.93
C LYS A 140 -7.28 -10.53 0.64
N MET A 141 -5.99 -10.35 0.82
CA MET A 141 -5.29 -9.14 0.38
C MET A 141 -4.69 -9.39 -0.99
N LEU A 142 -5.09 -8.61 -1.98
CA LEU A 142 -4.38 -8.44 -3.23
C LEU A 142 -3.25 -7.44 -3.03
N LEU A 143 -2.08 -7.77 -3.56
CA LEU A 143 -0.90 -6.94 -3.51
C LEU A 143 -0.17 -6.98 -4.85
N SER A 144 0.38 -5.84 -5.23
CA SER A 144 1.28 -5.77 -6.39
C SER A 144 2.59 -6.48 -6.07
N ALA A 145 3.16 -7.19 -7.02
CA ALA A 145 4.52 -7.72 -6.92
C ALA A 145 5.36 -7.06 -8.01
N VAL A 146 5.85 -5.86 -7.71
CA VAL A 146 6.47 -4.97 -8.71
C VAL A 146 7.75 -5.54 -9.31
N GLU A 147 8.49 -6.35 -8.55
CA GLU A 147 9.72 -7.00 -9.03
C GLU A 147 9.44 -8.21 -9.94
N ASP A 148 8.21 -8.75 -9.89
CA ASP A 148 7.82 -10.02 -10.51
C ASP A 148 6.92 -9.85 -11.73
N ASP A 149 6.52 -8.61 -12.08
CA ASP A 149 5.45 -8.32 -13.05
C ASP A 149 4.18 -9.16 -12.75
N ALA A 150 3.72 -9.11 -11.48
CA ALA A 150 2.64 -9.98 -11.00
C ALA A 150 1.69 -9.29 -10.01
N VAL A 151 0.51 -9.88 -9.84
CA VAL A 151 -0.38 -9.67 -8.69
C VAL A 151 -0.30 -10.92 -7.81
N LYS A 152 -0.12 -10.72 -6.51
CA LYS A 152 -0.16 -11.78 -5.50
C LYS A 152 -1.39 -11.64 -4.62
N VAL A 153 -1.76 -12.74 -3.96
CA VAL A 153 -2.84 -12.80 -2.99
C VAL A 153 -2.32 -13.38 -1.67
N ARG A 154 -2.58 -12.70 -0.55
CA ARG A 154 -2.34 -13.19 0.80
C ARG A 154 -3.66 -13.56 1.46
N ASP A 155 -3.72 -14.74 2.05
CA ASP A 155 -4.80 -15.13 2.95
C ASP A 155 -4.58 -14.55 4.35
N LEU A 156 -5.43 -13.62 4.79
CA LEU A 156 -5.29 -13.03 6.12
C LEU A 156 -5.67 -14.03 7.21
N ASP A 157 -6.53 -15.01 6.92
CA ASP A 157 -6.91 -16.04 7.90
C ASP A 157 -5.75 -17.00 8.22
N ALA A 158 -4.74 -17.08 7.35
CA ALA A 158 -3.50 -17.83 7.61
C ALA A 158 -2.58 -17.14 8.64
N GLY A 159 -2.86 -15.88 9.01
CA GLY A 159 -2.10 -15.10 9.97
C GLY A 159 -0.70 -14.69 9.47
N PRO A 160 0.16 -14.16 10.36
CA PRO A 160 1.48 -13.64 9.99
C PRO A 160 2.41 -14.59 9.22
N PRO A 161 2.42 -15.92 9.47
CA PRO A 161 3.22 -16.87 8.71
C PRO A 161 2.68 -17.19 7.30
N GLY A 162 1.43 -16.82 6.99
CA GLY A 162 0.84 -17.05 5.69
C GLY A 162 1.54 -16.21 4.63
N GLU A 163 2.20 -16.83 3.67
CA GLU A 163 2.91 -16.17 2.58
C GLU A 163 1.96 -15.85 1.40
N PRO A 164 2.19 -14.75 0.65
CA PRO A 164 1.42 -14.48 -0.55
C PRO A 164 1.70 -15.48 -1.67
N GLU A 165 0.65 -15.85 -2.41
CA GLU A 165 0.73 -16.68 -3.60
C GLU A 165 0.56 -15.84 -4.87
N VAL A 166 1.20 -16.24 -5.97
CA VAL A 166 1.03 -15.58 -7.27
C VAL A 166 -0.38 -15.87 -7.80
N LEU A 167 -1.17 -14.81 -7.98
CA LEU A 167 -2.50 -14.90 -8.58
C LEU A 167 -2.42 -14.83 -10.11
N VAL A 168 -1.66 -13.87 -10.62
CA VAL A 168 -1.39 -13.72 -12.05
C VAL A 168 -0.01 -13.10 -12.24
N GLN A 169 0.74 -13.62 -13.20
CA GLN A 169 2.04 -13.09 -13.61
C GLN A 169 2.07 -12.99 -15.12
N ASP A 170 2.42 -11.80 -15.62
CA ASP A 170 2.48 -11.52 -17.06
C ASP A 170 3.42 -10.34 -17.27
N ALA A 171 4.34 -10.43 -18.23
CA ALA A 171 5.31 -9.36 -18.50
C ALA A 171 4.67 -8.00 -18.87
N ARG A 172 3.37 -7.98 -19.20
CA ARG A 172 2.59 -6.75 -19.42
C ARG A 172 2.19 -6.08 -18.10
N LEU A 173 2.22 -6.78 -16.97
CA LEU A 173 1.97 -6.22 -15.63
C LEU A 173 3.18 -5.41 -15.14
N ARG A 174 3.59 -4.42 -15.94
CA ARG A 174 4.75 -3.56 -15.70
C ARG A 174 4.47 -2.62 -14.55
N TRP A 175 4.97 -2.98 -13.37
CA TRP A 175 4.70 -2.27 -12.11
C TRP A 175 3.19 -2.12 -11.88
N PRO A 176 2.52 -3.21 -11.47
CA PRO A 176 1.15 -3.10 -11.02
C PRO A 176 1.14 -2.17 -9.80
N ASP A 177 0.24 -1.21 -9.81
CA ASP A 177 0.31 -0.06 -8.92
C ASP A 177 -0.95 -0.06 -8.04
N THR A 178 -2.04 0.53 -8.52
CA THR A 178 -3.22 0.77 -7.70
C THR A 178 -4.30 -0.26 -8.00
N PHE A 179 -4.88 -0.83 -6.95
CA PHE A 179 -6.07 -1.67 -7.03
C PHE A 179 -7.33 -0.88 -6.70
N THR A 180 -8.46 -1.25 -7.30
CA THR A 180 -9.78 -0.78 -6.87
C THR A 180 -10.84 -1.84 -7.14
N GLN A 181 -11.99 -1.73 -6.47
CA GLN A 181 -13.12 -2.63 -6.64
C GLN A 181 -14.37 -1.85 -7.03
N GLY A 182 -14.93 -2.17 -8.21
CA GLY A 182 -16.20 -1.65 -8.68
C GLY A 182 -17.38 -2.10 -7.81
N PRO A 183 -18.55 -1.45 -7.93
CA PRO A 183 -19.75 -1.79 -7.15
C PRO A 183 -20.29 -3.20 -7.45
N ASP A 184 -19.99 -3.74 -8.63
CA ASP A 184 -20.31 -5.11 -9.05
C ASP A 184 -19.36 -6.17 -8.46
N GLY A 185 -18.39 -5.76 -7.64
CA GLY A 185 -17.37 -6.62 -7.06
C GLY A 185 -16.17 -6.86 -7.98
N THR A 186 -16.18 -6.35 -9.22
CA THR A 186 -15.05 -6.48 -10.14
C THR A 186 -13.82 -5.75 -9.57
N VAL A 187 -12.68 -6.44 -9.50
CA VAL A 187 -11.40 -5.82 -9.14
C VAL A 187 -10.66 -5.36 -10.40
N TYR A 188 -10.09 -4.17 -10.31
CA TYR A 188 -9.21 -3.58 -11.32
C TYR A 188 -7.83 -3.30 -10.72
N VAL A 189 -6.80 -3.34 -11.57
CA VAL A 189 -5.43 -2.94 -11.22
C VAL A 189 -4.83 -2.10 -12.35
N THR A 190 -4.12 -1.03 -12.02
CA THR A 190 -3.36 -0.24 -13.00
C THR A 190 -1.94 -0.75 -13.13
N THR A 191 -1.33 -0.55 -14.30
CA THR A 191 0.13 -0.67 -14.47
C THR A 191 0.70 0.70 -14.82
N SER A 192 1.60 1.18 -13.98
CA SER A 192 2.12 2.55 -14.05
C SER A 192 3.41 2.66 -14.86
N HIS A 193 4.11 1.56 -15.09
CA HIS A 193 5.39 1.53 -15.79
C HIS A 193 6.46 2.45 -15.14
N ILE A 194 6.41 2.67 -13.82
CA ILE A 194 7.34 3.57 -13.11
C ILE A 194 8.81 3.20 -13.37
N GLN A 195 9.14 1.91 -13.45
CA GLN A 195 10.48 1.42 -13.79
C GLN A 195 10.96 1.84 -15.18
N ASP A 196 10.04 2.19 -16.08
CA ASP A 196 10.33 2.64 -17.44
C ASP A 196 10.40 4.17 -17.55
N SER A 197 10.13 4.90 -16.47
CA SER A 197 10.05 6.37 -16.49
C SER A 197 11.41 7.04 -16.66
N ALA A 198 11.37 8.31 -17.06
CA ALA A 198 12.56 9.15 -17.20
C ALA A 198 13.38 9.27 -15.90
N PHE A 199 12.81 8.95 -14.74
CA PHE A 199 13.55 8.88 -13.49
C PHE A 199 14.61 7.77 -13.49
N PHE A 200 14.36 6.64 -14.17
CA PHE A 200 15.25 5.48 -14.23
C PHE A 200 15.86 5.27 -15.62
N LYS A 201 15.18 5.73 -16.67
CA LYS A 201 15.61 5.60 -18.08
C LYS A 201 15.61 6.99 -18.74
N PRO A 202 16.74 7.72 -18.78
CA PRO A 202 16.78 9.11 -19.25
C PRO A 202 16.19 9.38 -20.64
N ASP A 203 16.28 8.39 -21.53
CA ASP A 203 15.77 8.49 -22.90
C ASP A 203 14.27 8.12 -23.03
N ALA A 204 13.59 7.82 -21.92
CA ALA A 204 12.17 7.52 -21.92
C ALA A 204 11.33 8.73 -22.37
N PRO A 205 10.21 8.51 -23.09
CA PRO A 205 9.32 9.60 -23.46
C PRO A 205 8.72 10.27 -22.21
N PRO A 206 8.33 11.55 -22.30
CA PRO A 206 7.68 12.26 -21.19
C PRO A 206 6.38 11.61 -20.69
N ALA A 207 5.72 10.83 -21.54
CA ALA A 207 4.51 10.08 -21.22
C ALA A 207 4.72 8.60 -21.57
N LEU A 208 4.48 7.74 -20.58
CA LEU A 208 4.50 6.29 -20.74
C LEU A 208 3.09 5.76 -21.03
N PRO A 209 2.96 4.65 -21.76
CA PRO A 209 1.70 3.93 -21.83
C PRO A 209 1.37 3.37 -20.44
N THR A 210 0.22 3.72 -19.89
CA THR A 210 -0.34 3.08 -18.69
C THR A 210 -1.52 2.21 -19.09
N GLN A 211 -1.82 1.19 -18.29
CA GLN A 211 -2.91 0.27 -18.58
C GLN A 211 -3.81 0.07 -17.37
N LEU A 212 -5.08 -0.21 -17.63
CA LEU A 212 -6.06 -0.62 -16.63
C LEU A 212 -6.49 -2.04 -16.95
N TRP A 213 -6.33 -2.92 -15.98
CA TRP A 213 -6.66 -4.33 -16.09
C TRP A 213 -7.90 -4.64 -15.25
N LYS A 214 -8.74 -5.53 -15.78
CA LYS A 214 -9.84 -6.15 -15.03
C LYS A 214 -9.40 -7.56 -14.65
N LEU A 215 -9.41 -7.89 -13.36
CA LEU A 215 -9.19 -9.26 -12.91
C LEU A 215 -10.49 -10.05 -13.10
N THR A 216 -10.43 -11.12 -13.88
CA THR A 216 -11.58 -12.00 -14.18
C THR A 216 -11.28 -13.44 -13.79
N GLY A 217 -12.26 -14.14 -13.21
CA GLY A 217 -12.20 -15.59 -13.04
C GLY A 217 -11.35 -16.11 -11.88
N GLY A 218 -10.95 -15.24 -10.95
CA GLY A 218 -10.35 -15.66 -9.68
C GLY A 218 -11.39 -15.77 -8.57
N THR A 219 -11.33 -16.84 -7.78
CA THR A 219 -11.83 -16.81 -6.39
C THR A 219 -10.73 -16.21 -5.55
N PHE A 220 -10.91 -14.96 -5.14
CA PHE A 220 -10.21 -14.29 -4.06
C PHE A 220 -11.21 -14.19 -2.93
#